data_AF-A0A0L0N1F4-F1
#
_entry.id   AF-A0A0L0N1F4-F1
#
_cell.length_a   1.000
_cell.length_b   1.000
_cell.length_c   1.000
_cell.angle_alpha   90.00
_cell.angle_beta   90.00
_cell.angle_gamma   90.00
#
_symmetry.space_group_name_H-M   'P 1'
#
loop_
_entity.id
_entity.type
_entity.pdbx_description
1 polymer ?
#
loop_
_entity_poly.entity_id
_entity_poly.type
_entity_poly.pdbx_seq_one_letter_code
_entity_poly.pdbx_strand_id
1 'polypeptide(L)'
;MQMQMQMQMQMARRPGPGALHSCPIDYRLGAGRVDPFRSSPGPWRPYVPALTDHYIVHMAQDIAELDGPGHAGLLRTRWYPLVLSHAATFAVVLLLAAANHITNLTPLSFAGGRDGLLGFASLDAYRQHLAHLKHASIAAIDAALSDPRRRLSDAAIGAVAKMASFEAMHGDVASYRMHMRGLRLMLDLRGGLGALGLGGLLRRIVVWIDLNASFLLGVERYFPGQTFTGEDEVAEPNPARFIAIR
;
A
#
# COMPACT_ATOMS: atom_id res chain seq x y z
N MET A 1 -61.02 -37.86 -7.47
CA MET A 1 -61.88 -36.69 -7.77
C MET A 1 -61.78 -35.69 -6.61
N GLN A 2 -60.62 -35.05 -6.45
CA GLN A 2 -60.34 -34.04 -5.42
C GLN A 2 -59.26 -33.09 -5.94
N MET A 3 -59.45 -32.62 -7.18
CA MET A 3 -58.54 -31.72 -7.85
C MET A 3 -59.40 -30.71 -8.62
N GLN A 4 -60.04 -29.78 -7.90
CA GLN A 4 -60.66 -28.55 -8.42
C GLN A 4 -61.46 -27.84 -7.30
N MET A 5 -60.80 -27.35 -6.25
CA MET A 5 -61.35 -26.21 -5.48
C MET A 5 -60.30 -25.61 -4.55
N GLN A 6 -59.30 -24.95 -5.13
CA GLN A 6 -58.50 -23.92 -4.44
C GLN A 6 -57.87 -22.99 -5.49
N MET A 7 -58.73 -22.51 -6.39
CA MET A 7 -58.40 -21.48 -7.36
C MET A 7 -59.20 -20.23 -6.98
N GLN A 8 -58.67 -19.43 -6.07
CA GLN A 8 -58.89 -17.98 -6.00
C GLN A 8 -58.03 -17.38 -4.87
N MET A 9 -57.50 -16.18 -5.14
CA MET A 9 -56.63 -15.34 -4.30
C MET A 9 -55.15 -15.74 -4.21
N GLN A 10 -54.39 -15.37 -5.23
CA GLN A 10 -53.11 -14.68 -4.99
C GLN A 10 -52.92 -13.64 -6.10
N MET A 11 -53.49 -12.45 -5.87
CA MET A 11 -53.19 -11.26 -6.66
C MET A 11 -51.72 -10.90 -6.48
N ALA A 12 -51.10 -10.56 -7.61
CA ALA A 12 -49.74 -10.05 -7.72
C ALA A 12 -49.47 -8.91 -6.73
N ARG A 13 -48.56 -9.14 -5.79
CA ARG A 13 -47.98 -8.07 -4.97
C ARG A 13 -47.03 -7.25 -5.84
N ARG A 14 -47.39 -6.00 -6.09
CA ARG A 14 -46.50 -4.98 -6.67
C ARG A 14 -45.22 -4.87 -5.81
N PRO A 15 -44.02 -4.75 -6.40
CA PRO A 15 -42.83 -4.44 -5.63
C PRO A 15 -42.94 -3.01 -5.11
N GLY A 16 -42.89 -2.85 -3.78
CA GLY A 16 -42.84 -1.54 -3.13
C GLY A 16 -41.55 -0.79 -3.46
N PRO A 17 -41.56 0.54 -3.36
CA PRO A 17 -40.41 1.36 -3.73
C PRO A 17 -39.23 1.10 -2.77
N GLY A 18 -38.08 0.79 -3.37
CA GLY A 18 -36.74 1.01 -2.83
C GLY A 18 -36.51 0.62 -1.38
N ALA A 19 -36.09 -0.63 -1.14
CA ALA A 19 -35.24 -0.91 0.01
C ALA A 19 -33.94 -0.12 -0.20
N LEU A 20 -33.88 1.09 0.36
CA LEU A 20 -32.63 1.78 0.60
C LEU A 20 -31.78 0.80 1.38
N HIS A 21 -30.72 0.29 0.76
CA HIS A 21 -29.69 -0.45 1.44
C HIS A 21 -29.19 0.46 2.57
N SER A 22 -29.63 0.19 3.79
CA SER A 22 -29.08 0.81 4.97
C SER A 22 -27.65 0.31 5.07
N CYS A 23 -26.72 1.09 4.53
CA CYS A 23 -25.31 0.93 4.85
C CYS A 23 -25.23 1.21 6.35
N PRO A 24 -24.98 0.22 7.21
CA PRO A 24 -24.79 0.50 8.62
C PRO A 24 -23.54 1.36 8.67
N ILE A 25 -23.70 2.62 9.05
CA ILE A 25 -22.57 3.44 9.48
C ILE A 25 -22.03 2.69 10.69
N ASP A 26 -20.86 2.08 10.54
CA ASP A 26 -20.21 1.38 11.64
C ASP A 26 -19.72 2.46 12.63
N TYR A 27 -20.54 2.73 13.64
CA TYR A 27 -20.29 3.71 14.69
C TYR A 27 -19.24 3.23 15.70
N ARG A 28 -18.18 2.56 15.24
CA ARG A 28 -16.92 2.48 15.99
C ARG A 28 -16.26 3.86 15.94
N LEU A 29 -16.86 4.80 16.68
CA LEU A 29 -16.36 6.14 16.98
C LEU A 29 -15.08 6.04 17.85
N GLY A 30 -13.99 5.56 17.25
CA GLY A 30 -12.65 5.65 17.79
C GLY A 30 -11.92 6.79 17.10
N ALA A 31 -11.87 7.98 17.73
CA ALA A 31 -10.99 9.10 17.39
C ALA A 31 -10.87 9.52 15.89
N GLY A 32 -11.86 9.22 15.03
CA GLY A 32 -11.77 9.49 13.59
C GLY A 32 -10.87 8.53 12.79
N ARG A 33 -10.59 7.32 13.30
CA ARG A 33 -9.68 6.34 12.67
C ARG A 33 -10.34 5.44 11.60
N VAL A 34 -11.64 5.60 11.37
CA VAL A 34 -12.38 4.93 10.30
C VAL A 34 -12.81 6.01 9.31
N ASP A 35 -12.39 5.89 8.05
CA ASP A 35 -12.82 6.80 6.99
C ASP A 35 -14.32 6.63 6.70
N PRO A 36 -15.18 7.58 7.12
CA PRO A 36 -16.63 7.44 7.00
C PRO A 36 -17.10 7.58 5.54
N PHE A 37 -16.26 8.11 4.66
CA PHE A 37 -16.57 8.33 3.24
C PHE A 37 -16.07 7.21 2.34
N ARG A 38 -15.29 6.26 2.87
CA ARG A 38 -14.71 5.14 2.10
C ARG A 38 -13.94 5.64 0.87
N SER A 39 -13.13 6.67 1.08
CA SER A 39 -12.31 7.38 0.09
C SER A 39 -11.13 6.56 -0.43
N SER A 40 -10.84 5.42 0.20
CA SER A 40 -9.80 4.47 -0.23
C SER A 40 -10.03 3.96 -1.66
N PRO A 41 -8.98 3.88 -2.51
CA PRO A 41 -9.09 3.29 -3.83
C PRO A 41 -9.59 1.85 -3.83
N GLY A 42 -10.56 1.57 -4.71
CA GLY A 42 -11.07 0.23 -4.96
C GLY A 42 -12.20 -0.19 -4.02
N PRO A 43 -12.64 -1.47 -4.10
CA PRO A 43 -13.74 -1.97 -3.30
C PRO A 43 -13.43 -1.96 -1.80
N TRP A 44 -14.41 -1.59 -0.97
CA TRP A 44 -14.26 -1.67 0.48
C TRP A 44 -13.98 -3.11 0.95
N ARG A 45 -13.09 -3.24 1.93
CA ARG A 45 -12.73 -4.51 2.58
C ARG A 45 -12.53 -4.29 4.09
N PRO A 46 -12.92 -5.26 4.95
CA PRO A 46 -12.83 -5.10 6.41
C PRO A 46 -11.41 -4.85 6.95
N TYR A 47 -10.37 -5.34 6.28
CA TYR A 47 -8.98 -5.18 6.71
C TYR A 47 -8.39 -3.79 6.37
N VAL A 48 -9.01 -3.05 5.45
CA VAL A 48 -8.42 -1.81 4.91
C VAL A 48 -8.24 -0.73 5.98
N PRO A 49 -9.24 -0.40 6.81
CA PRO A 49 -9.07 0.63 7.84
C PRO A 49 -7.91 0.33 8.80
N ALA A 50 -7.78 -0.92 9.25
CA ALA A 50 -6.74 -1.32 10.19
C ALA A 50 -5.33 -1.23 9.57
N LEU A 51 -5.16 -1.66 8.32
CA LEU A 51 -3.87 -1.58 7.63
C LEU A 51 -3.48 -0.14 7.26
N THR A 52 -4.46 0.67 6.83
CA THR A 52 -4.26 2.10 6.59
C THR A 52 -3.82 2.82 7.86
N ASP A 53 -4.50 2.57 8.96
CA ASP A 53 -4.18 3.14 10.26
C ASP A 53 -2.79 2.70 10.73
N HIS A 54 -2.48 1.41 10.59
CA HIS A 54 -1.13 0.88 10.86
C HIS A 54 -0.07 1.60 10.02
N TYR A 55 -0.30 1.80 8.73
CA TYR A 55 0.63 2.51 7.86
C TYR A 55 0.89 3.94 8.34
N ILE A 56 -0.16 4.71 8.62
CA ILE A 56 -0.03 6.12 9.03
C ILE A 56 0.67 6.26 10.38
N VAL A 57 0.33 5.40 11.33
CA VAL A 57 0.83 5.49 12.70
C VAL A 57 2.20 4.88 12.86
N HIS A 58 2.50 3.76 12.20
CA HIS A 58 3.74 3.02 12.44
C HIS A 58 4.78 3.15 11.33
N MET A 59 4.37 3.39 10.08
CA MET A 59 5.29 3.38 8.93
C MET A 59 5.55 4.76 8.33
N ALA A 60 4.54 5.63 8.27
CA ALA A 60 4.67 6.97 7.70
C ALA A 60 5.35 7.95 8.68
N GLN A 61 6.37 7.48 9.41
CA GLN A 61 7.15 8.23 10.38
C GLN A 61 7.96 9.35 9.72
N ASP A 62 8.38 10.33 10.52
CA ASP A 62 9.26 11.40 10.02
C ASP A 62 10.63 10.78 9.75
N ILE A 63 11.19 11.06 8.58
CA ILE A 63 12.47 10.53 8.10
C ILE A 63 13.28 11.70 7.58
N ALA A 64 14.35 12.08 8.27
CA ALA A 64 15.14 13.27 7.96
C ALA A 64 15.60 13.31 6.50
N GLU A 65 16.01 12.16 5.97
CA GLU A 65 16.44 11.95 4.59
C GLU A 65 15.33 12.18 3.56
N LEU A 66 14.06 11.93 3.94
CA LEU A 66 12.89 12.11 3.07
C LEU A 66 12.18 13.45 3.28
N ASP A 67 12.16 13.96 4.51
CA ASP A 67 11.48 15.19 4.85
C ASP A 67 12.37 16.40 4.48
N GLY A 68 13.67 16.31 4.73
CA GLY A 68 14.62 17.39 4.52
C GLY A 68 14.53 18.48 5.60
N PRO A 69 15.45 19.46 5.60
CA PRO A 69 15.54 20.46 6.65
C PRO A 69 14.25 21.28 6.78
N GLY A 70 13.73 21.43 7.99
CA GLY A 70 12.57 22.28 8.28
C GLY A 70 11.21 21.75 7.80
N HIS A 71 11.17 20.53 7.28
CA HIS A 71 9.93 19.86 6.89
C HIS A 71 9.76 18.61 7.76
N ALA A 72 8.53 18.27 8.11
CA ALA A 72 8.21 17.05 8.87
C ALA A 72 6.91 16.43 8.34
N GLY A 73 6.82 15.10 8.40
CA GLY A 73 5.62 14.38 8.05
C GLY A 73 5.24 14.42 6.57
N LEU A 74 6.19 14.58 5.65
CA LEU A 74 5.90 14.58 4.20
C LEU A 74 5.30 13.25 3.74
N LEU A 75 5.64 12.14 4.41
CA LEU A 75 5.01 10.85 4.15
C LEU A 75 3.49 10.87 4.39
N ARG A 76 3.03 11.61 5.41
CA ARG A 76 1.60 11.74 5.75
C ARG A 76 0.91 12.84 4.94
N THR A 77 1.59 13.95 4.70
CA THR A 77 0.97 15.16 4.13
C THR A 77 1.07 15.25 2.60
N ARG A 78 2.01 14.54 1.96
CA ARG A 78 2.26 14.62 0.51
C ARG A 78 2.21 13.25 -0.16
N TRP A 79 2.95 12.29 0.38
CA TRP A 79 2.97 10.93 -0.17
C TRP A 79 1.63 10.21 0.01
N TYR A 80 1.06 10.19 1.22
CA TYR A 80 -0.18 9.46 1.46
C TYR A 80 -1.39 9.97 0.65
N PRO A 81 -1.59 11.29 0.43
CA PRO A 81 -2.57 11.77 -0.54
C PRO A 81 -2.34 11.24 -1.97
N LEU A 82 -1.08 11.11 -2.43
CA LEU A 82 -0.78 10.47 -3.71
C LEU A 82 -1.19 8.99 -3.69
N VAL A 83 -0.90 8.28 -2.61
CA VAL A 83 -1.30 6.88 -2.40
C VAL A 83 -2.82 6.73 -2.56
N LEU A 84 -3.61 7.60 -1.95
CA LEU A 84 -5.08 7.59 -2.05
C LEU A 84 -5.61 7.99 -3.44
N SER A 85 -4.81 8.61 -4.29
CA SER A 85 -5.26 8.99 -5.64
C SER A 85 -5.12 7.86 -6.68
N HIS A 86 -4.47 6.74 -6.33
CA HIS A 86 -4.09 5.73 -7.31
C HIS A 86 -4.14 4.30 -6.76
N ALA A 87 -4.93 3.43 -7.41
CA ALA A 87 -5.15 2.05 -6.98
C ALA A 87 -3.85 1.23 -6.82
N ALA A 88 -2.90 1.34 -7.76
CA ALA A 88 -1.63 0.63 -7.68
C ALA A 88 -0.83 0.99 -6.42
N THR A 89 -0.67 2.28 -6.15
CA THR A 89 0.11 2.76 -5.00
C THR A 89 -0.57 2.40 -3.69
N PHE A 90 -1.90 2.50 -3.63
CA PHE A 90 -2.69 2.07 -2.48
C PHE A 90 -2.56 0.58 -2.19
N ALA A 91 -2.68 -0.28 -3.21
CA ALA A 91 -2.55 -1.73 -3.06
C ALA A 91 -1.18 -2.12 -2.48
N VAL A 92 -0.11 -1.53 -3.01
CA VAL A 92 1.27 -1.78 -2.53
C VAL A 92 1.46 -1.28 -1.09
N VAL A 93 0.88 -0.12 -0.74
CA VAL A 93 0.95 0.40 0.64
C VAL A 93 0.20 -0.50 1.63
N LEU A 94 -0.95 -1.03 1.25
CA LEU A 94 -1.66 -2.03 2.07
C LEU A 94 -0.84 -3.32 2.24
N LEU A 95 -0.19 -3.79 1.19
CA LEU A 95 0.71 -4.94 1.25
C LEU A 95 1.86 -4.71 2.24
N LEU A 96 2.55 -3.56 2.12
CA LEU A 96 3.62 -3.16 3.02
C LEU A 96 3.14 -3.06 4.47
N ALA A 97 1.97 -2.46 4.70
CA ALA A 97 1.37 -2.35 6.02
C ALA A 97 1.08 -3.73 6.63
N ALA A 98 0.50 -4.64 5.85
CA ALA A 98 0.21 -6.00 6.31
C ALA A 98 1.50 -6.78 6.66
N ALA A 99 2.53 -6.66 5.82
CA ALA A 99 3.80 -7.34 6.04
C ALA A 99 4.55 -6.79 7.25
N ASN A 100 4.55 -5.46 7.43
CA ASN A 100 5.15 -4.85 8.61
C ASN A 100 4.36 -5.14 9.90
N HIS A 101 3.02 -5.21 9.81
CA HIS A 101 2.16 -5.53 10.94
C HIS A 101 2.51 -6.91 11.52
N ILE A 102 2.60 -7.95 10.68
CA ILE A 102 2.92 -9.31 11.14
C ILE A 102 4.34 -9.41 11.73
N THR A 103 5.33 -8.71 11.15
CA THR A 103 6.71 -8.73 11.66
C THR A 103 6.84 -8.09 13.04
N ASN A 104 6.00 -7.10 13.34
CA ASN A 104 6.01 -6.39 14.62
C ASN A 104 5.01 -6.97 15.65
N LEU A 105 4.40 -8.13 15.38
CA LEU A 105 3.57 -8.81 16.37
C LEU A 105 4.41 -9.36 17.51
N THR A 106 4.10 -8.92 18.73
CA THR A 106 4.74 -9.47 19.93
C THR A 106 4.15 -10.84 20.27
N PRO A 107 4.89 -11.73 20.99
CA PRO A 107 4.33 -12.99 21.48
C PRO A 107 3.06 -12.81 22.34
N LEU A 108 2.94 -11.69 23.05
CA LEU A 108 1.74 -11.30 23.79
C LEU A 108 0.58 -10.93 22.85
N SER A 109 0.87 -10.30 21.72
CA SER A 109 -0.11 -10.02 20.66
C SER A 109 -0.63 -11.30 20.01
N PHE A 110 0.19 -12.35 19.91
CA PHE A 110 -0.26 -13.70 19.51
C PHE A 110 -1.19 -14.32 20.55
N ALA A 111 -0.92 -14.12 21.84
CA ALA A 111 -1.78 -14.60 22.93
C ALA A 111 -3.15 -13.88 22.96
N GLY A 112 -3.24 -12.67 22.39
CA GLY A 112 -4.50 -11.92 22.22
C GLY A 112 -5.49 -12.50 21.19
N GLY A 113 -5.17 -13.64 20.56
CA GLY A 113 -6.08 -14.35 19.68
C GLY A 113 -6.35 -13.63 18.35
N ARG A 114 -7.60 -13.68 17.86
CA ARG A 114 -8.00 -13.18 16.53
C ARG A 114 -7.69 -11.69 16.31
N ASP A 115 -7.70 -10.89 17.38
CA ASP A 115 -7.50 -9.44 17.26
C ASP A 115 -6.05 -9.09 16.90
N GLY A 116 -5.07 -9.89 17.34
CA GLY A 116 -3.65 -9.71 17.00
C GLY A 116 -3.32 -10.06 15.55
N LEU A 117 -4.13 -10.89 14.89
CA LEU A 117 -3.99 -11.22 13.47
C LEU A 117 -5.02 -10.49 12.61
N LEU A 118 -5.44 -9.26 12.95
CA LEU A 118 -6.42 -8.49 12.16
C LEU A 118 -7.74 -9.25 11.86
N GLY A 119 -8.16 -10.13 12.76
CA GLY A 119 -9.35 -10.97 12.59
C GLY A 119 -9.13 -12.28 11.81
N PHE A 120 -7.91 -12.58 11.35
CA PHE A 120 -7.61 -13.83 10.66
C PHE A 120 -7.61 -15.03 11.62
N ALA A 121 -8.09 -16.17 11.13
CA ALA A 121 -8.29 -17.37 11.94
C ALA A 121 -6.97 -18.07 12.35
N SER A 122 -5.90 -17.88 11.59
CA SER A 122 -4.59 -18.48 11.83
C SER A 122 -3.48 -17.68 11.13
N LEU A 123 -2.23 -17.97 11.48
CA LEU A 123 -1.07 -17.41 10.80
C LEU A 123 -1.02 -17.81 9.32
N ASP A 124 -1.43 -19.03 8.98
CA ASP A 124 -1.47 -19.49 7.59
C ASP A 124 -2.55 -18.76 6.78
N ALA A 125 -3.71 -18.47 7.37
CA ALA A 125 -4.72 -17.62 6.75
C ALA A 125 -4.20 -16.20 6.50
N TYR A 126 -3.40 -15.65 7.43
CA TYR A 126 -2.74 -14.36 7.25
C TYR A 126 -1.69 -14.40 6.13
N ARG A 127 -0.88 -15.45 6.05
CA ARG A 127 0.10 -15.65 4.97
C ARG A 127 -0.57 -15.75 3.60
N GLN A 128 -1.68 -16.49 3.51
CA GLN A 128 -2.50 -16.55 2.30
C GLN A 128 -3.05 -15.15 1.94
N HIS A 129 -3.46 -14.38 2.93
CA HIS A 129 -3.90 -13.00 2.71
C HIS A 129 -2.77 -12.10 2.20
N LEU A 130 -1.56 -12.19 2.76
CA LEU A 130 -0.38 -11.48 2.26
C LEU A 130 -0.08 -11.84 0.80
N ALA A 131 -0.11 -13.13 0.46
CA ALA A 131 0.05 -13.58 -0.92
C ALA A 131 -1.03 -12.96 -1.82
N HIS A 132 -2.30 -12.93 -1.39
CA HIS A 132 -3.37 -12.28 -2.14
C HIS A 132 -3.12 -10.78 -2.35
N LEU A 133 -2.70 -10.05 -1.31
CA LEU A 133 -2.35 -8.62 -1.42
C LEU A 133 -1.17 -8.39 -2.38
N LYS A 134 -0.17 -9.29 -2.39
CA LYS A 134 0.96 -9.24 -3.33
C LYS A 134 0.47 -9.37 -4.77
N HIS A 135 -0.35 -10.38 -5.06
CA HIS A 135 -0.94 -10.58 -6.39
C HIS A 135 -1.80 -9.38 -6.81
N ALA A 136 -2.66 -8.87 -5.91
CA ALA A 136 -3.49 -7.71 -6.19
C ALA A 136 -2.67 -6.44 -6.48
N SER A 137 -1.54 -6.26 -5.78
CA SER A 137 -0.62 -5.14 -6.01
C SER A 137 0.06 -5.22 -7.38
N ILE A 138 0.53 -6.41 -7.77
CA ILE A 138 1.12 -6.65 -9.11
C ILE A 138 0.08 -6.38 -10.19
N ALA A 139 -1.13 -6.93 -10.07
CA ALA A 139 -2.21 -6.71 -11.02
C ALA A 139 -2.59 -5.22 -11.15
N ALA A 140 -2.60 -4.48 -10.04
CA ALA A 140 -2.88 -3.05 -10.05
C ALA A 140 -1.76 -2.23 -10.70
N ILE A 141 -0.49 -2.64 -10.53
CA ILE A 141 0.65 -2.06 -11.26
C ILE A 141 0.51 -2.35 -12.76
N ASP A 142 0.25 -3.59 -13.15
CA ASP A 142 0.11 -3.97 -14.57
C ASP A 142 -1.01 -3.18 -15.26
N ALA A 143 -2.15 -3.00 -14.58
CA ALA A 143 -3.24 -2.17 -15.08
C ALA A 143 -2.81 -0.70 -15.24
N ALA A 144 -2.02 -0.17 -14.31
CA ALA A 144 -1.50 1.20 -14.40
C ALA A 144 -0.49 1.36 -15.55
N LEU A 145 0.36 0.36 -15.77
CA LEU A 145 1.35 0.35 -16.84
C LEU A 145 0.74 0.15 -18.23
N SER A 146 -0.42 -0.50 -18.29
CA SER A 146 -1.19 -0.69 -19.52
C SER A 146 -1.90 0.58 -20.00
N ASP A 147 -2.11 1.57 -19.13
CA ASP A 147 -2.69 2.87 -19.50
C ASP A 147 -1.60 3.85 -19.97
N PRO A 148 -1.54 4.22 -21.26
CA PRO A 148 -0.52 5.13 -21.78
C PRO A 148 -0.47 6.50 -21.10
N ARG A 149 -1.59 6.96 -20.51
CA ARG A 149 -1.68 8.26 -19.84
C ARG A 149 -1.13 8.22 -18.42
N ARG A 150 -1.10 7.04 -17.79
CA ARG A 150 -0.78 6.88 -16.36
C ARG A 150 0.47 6.06 -16.10
N ARG A 151 0.95 5.28 -17.09
CA ARG A 151 2.07 4.34 -16.96
C ARG A 151 3.38 4.97 -16.51
N LEU A 152 3.59 6.27 -16.70
CA LEU A 152 4.77 7.00 -16.22
C LEU A 152 4.44 8.01 -15.12
N SER A 153 3.23 8.00 -14.55
CA SER A 153 2.83 8.93 -13.50
C SER A 153 3.64 8.74 -12.20
N ASP A 154 3.74 9.79 -11.38
CA ASP A 154 4.38 9.73 -10.06
C ASP A 154 3.82 8.59 -9.19
N ALA A 155 2.50 8.36 -9.28
CA ALA A 155 1.84 7.30 -8.53
C ALA A 155 2.23 5.90 -9.02
N ALA A 156 2.33 5.67 -10.33
CA ALA A 156 2.77 4.41 -10.90
C ALA A 156 4.25 4.13 -10.57
N ILE A 157 5.11 5.13 -10.73
CA ILE A 157 6.54 5.06 -10.37
C ILE A 157 6.68 4.75 -8.87
N GLY A 158 5.95 5.48 -8.02
CA GLY A 158 5.93 5.25 -6.59
C GLY A 158 5.43 3.86 -6.20
N ALA A 159 4.44 3.31 -6.91
CA ALA A 159 3.96 1.95 -6.69
C ALA A 159 5.04 0.91 -7.00
N VAL A 160 5.71 1.02 -8.14
CA VAL A 160 6.81 0.10 -8.52
C VAL A 160 7.99 0.22 -7.55
N ALA A 161 8.36 1.44 -7.15
CA ALA A 161 9.41 1.65 -6.15
C ALA A 161 9.07 1.01 -4.80
N LYS A 162 7.84 1.18 -4.31
CA LYS A 162 7.39 0.56 -3.06
C LYS A 162 7.23 -0.95 -3.17
N MET A 163 6.89 -1.48 -4.35
CA MET A 163 6.88 -2.92 -4.60
C MET A 163 8.30 -3.50 -4.53
N ALA A 164 9.29 -2.82 -5.11
CA ALA A 164 10.70 -3.20 -4.95
C ALA A 164 11.11 -3.20 -3.47
N SER A 165 10.72 -2.17 -2.71
CA SER A 165 10.97 -2.12 -1.26
C SER A 165 10.35 -3.31 -0.51
N PHE A 166 9.11 -3.70 -0.85
CA PHE A 166 8.48 -4.90 -0.30
C PHE A 166 9.31 -6.16 -0.58
N GLU A 167 9.72 -6.38 -1.84
CA GLU A 167 10.53 -7.56 -2.18
C GLU A 167 11.87 -7.59 -1.47
N ALA A 168 12.51 -6.43 -1.27
CA ALA A 168 13.77 -6.34 -0.54
C ALA A 168 13.64 -6.72 0.94
N MET A 169 12.50 -6.43 1.58
CA MET A 169 12.29 -6.68 3.01
C MET A 169 11.65 -8.04 3.31
N HIS A 170 10.78 -8.51 2.42
CA HIS A 170 9.90 -9.67 2.70
C HIS A 170 9.88 -10.70 1.56
N GLY A 171 10.50 -10.41 0.43
CA GLY A 171 10.50 -11.25 -0.76
C GLY A 171 11.89 -11.81 -1.07
N ASP A 172 12.23 -11.79 -2.35
CA ASP A 172 13.49 -12.33 -2.85
C ASP A 172 14.24 -11.33 -3.75
N VAL A 173 15.56 -11.54 -3.85
CA VAL A 173 16.46 -10.67 -4.62
C VAL A 173 16.11 -10.63 -6.10
N ALA A 174 15.61 -11.72 -6.69
CA ALA A 174 15.27 -11.74 -8.12
C ALA A 174 14.03 -10.87 -8.40
N SER A 175 13.01 -10.96 -7.55
CA SER A 175 11.81 -10.10 -7.60
C SER A 175 12.16 -8.63 -7.36
N TYR A 176 13.02 -8.31 -6.37
CA TYR A 176 13.56 -6.96 -6.18
C TYR A 176 14.24 -6.43 -7.46
N ARG A 177 15.15 -7.22 -8.03
CA ARG A 177 15.87 -6.84 -9.26
C ARG A 177 14.93 -6.65 -10.45
N MET A 178 13.82 -7.38 -10.52
CA MET A 178 12.82 -7.21 -11.56
C MET A 178 12.13 -5.85 -11.46
N HIS A 179 11.62 -5.50 -10.28
CA HIS A 179 10.96 -4.20 -10.06
C HIS A 179 11.92 -3.03 -10.22
N MET A 180 13.17 -3.13 -9.75
CA MET A 180 14.16 -2.06 -9.91
C MET A 180 14.59 -1.85 -11.37
N ARG A 181 14.69 -2.92 -12.17
CA ARG A 181 14.92 -2.79 -13.63
C ARG A 181 13.74 -2.10 -14.32
N GLY A 182 12.51 -2.46 -13.96
CA GLY A 182 11.31 -1.78 -14.45
C GLY A 182 11.28 -0.30 -14.04
N LEU A 183 11.58 0.00 -12.78
CA LEU A 183 11.64 1.36 -12.25
C LEU A 183 12.68 2.21 -12.99
N ARG A 184 13.88 1.66 -13.23
CA ARG A 184 14.94 2.31 -14.02
C ARG A 184 14.43 2.70 -15.40
N LEU A 185 13.82 1.77 -16.13
CA LEU A 185 13.24 2.03 -17.45
C LEU A 185 12.15 3.10 -17.41
N MET A 186 11.25 3.06 -16.43
CA MET A 186 10.20 4.08 -16.27
C MET A 186 10.81 5.47 -16.05
N LEU A 187 11.87 5.58 -15.26
CA LEU A 187 12.55 6.84 -15.00
C LEU A 187 13.29 7.35 -16.25
N ASP A 188 13.99 6.48 -16.97
CA ASP A 188 14.67 6.85 -18.21
C ASP A 188 13.67 7.42 -19.23
N LEU A 189 12.48 6.81 -19.36
CA LEU A 189 11.39 7.30 -20.22
C LEU A 189 10.72 8.59 -19.70
N ARG A 190 10.74 8.82 -18.39
CA ARG A 190 10.14 10.01 -17.74
C ARG A 190 11.05 11.23 -17.79
N GLY A 191 12.33 11.07 -18.12
CA GLY A 191 13.34 12.13 -18.10
C GLY A 191 14.21 12.14 -16.83
N GLY A 192 14.27 11.03 -16.11
CA GLY A 192 15.12 10.82 -14.93
C GLY A 192 14.48 11.22 -13.60
N LEU A 193 15.26 11.08 -12.51
CA LEU A 193 14.81 11.35 -11.14
C LEU A 193 14.39 12.82 -10.90
N GLY A 194 14.97 13.76 -11.64
CA GLY A 194 14.64 15.19 -11.54
C GLY A 194 13.25 15.54 -12.11
N ALA A 195 12.67 14.66 -12.94
CA ALA A 195 11.34 14.86 -13.54
C ALA A 195 10.18 14.36 -12.66
N LEU A 196 10.48 13.86 -11.46
CA LEU A 196 9.49 13.36 -10.51
C LEU A 196 8.85 14.51 -9.72
N GLY A 197 7.54 14.39 -9.45
CA GLY A 197 6.80 15.40 -8.72
C GLY A 197 6.96 15.33 -7.20
N LEU A 198 5.89 15.74 -6.50
CA LEU A 198 5.84 15.88 -5.04
C LEU A 198 6.91 16.81 -4.44
N GLY A 199 7.42 17.77 -5.21
CA GLY A 199 8.47 18.69 -4.76
C GLY A 199 9.76 17.96 -4.38
N GLY A 200 10.15 16.95 -5.16
CA GLY A 200 11.36 16.17 -4.94
C GLY A 200 11.25 15.08 -3.86
N LEU A 201 10.11 14.96 -3.16
CA LEU A 201 9.89 13.86 -2.21
C LEU A 201 9.97 12.49 -2.89
N LEU A 202 9.41 12.33 -4.09
CA LEU A 202 9.40 11.04 -4.77
C LEU A 202 10.82 10.61 -5.20
N ARG A 203 11.66 11.56 -5.64
CA ARG A 203 13.09 11.33 -5.85
C ARG A 203 13.73 10.77 -4.60
N ARG A 204 13.55 11.44 -3.45
CA ARG A 204 14.13 11.03 -2.17
C ARG A 204 13.66 9.64 -1.77
N ILE A 205 12.38 9.31 -1.96
CA ILE A 205 11.83 7.96 -1.72
C ILE A 205 12.56 6.91 -2.59
N VAL A 206 12.72 7.16 -3.90
CA VAL A 206 13.39 6.21 -4.80
C VAL A 206 14.85 6.02 -4.42
N VAL A 207 15.59 7.11 -4.16
CA VAL A 207 16.99 7.06 -3.73
C VAL A 207 17.13 6.33 -2.40
N TRP A 208 16.24 6.60 -1.45
CA TRP A 208 16.25 5.95 -0.14
C TRP A 208 16.00 4.44 -0.27
N ILE A 209 15.07 4.01 -1.13
CA ILE A 209 14.82 2.59 -1.39
C ILE A 209 16.05 1.95 -2.04
N ASP A 210 16.61 2.55 -3.08
CA ASP A 210 17.79 2.03 -3.78
C ASP A 210 18.99 1.88 -2.85
N LEU A 211 19.29 2.90 -2.04
CA LEU A 211 20.40 2.89 -1.10
C LEU A 211 20.26 1.76 -0.06
N ASN A 212 19.11 1.70 0.60
CA ASN A 212 18.90 0.76 1.71
C ASN A 212 18.70 -0.68 1.24
N ALA A 213 17.91 -0.89 0.19
CA ALA A 213 17.66 -2.24 -0.33
C ALA A 213 18.92 -2.83 -0.95
N SER A 214 19.73 -2.02 -1.66
CA SER A 214 20.98 -2.52 -2.25
C SER A 214 21.99 -2.90 -1.17
N PHE A 215 22.09 -2.11 -0.10
CA PHE A 215 22.89 -2.47 1.08
C PHE A 215 22.37 -3.75 1.74
N LEU A 216 21.07 -3.83 2.02
CA LEU A 216 20.44 -4.97 2.70
C LEU A 216 20.64 -6.29 1.93
N LEU A 217 20.54 -6.24 0.60
CA LEU A 217 20.61 -7.42 -0.26
C LEU A 217 22.03 -7.72 -0.77
N GLY A 218 23.02 -6.90 -0.44
CA GLY A 218 24.40 -7.06 -0.93
C GLY A 218 24.52 -6.94 -2.45
N VAL A 219 23.78 -6.01 -3.06
CA VAL A 219 23.81 -5.76 -4.52
C VAL A 219 24.23 -4.32 -4.81
N GLU A 220 24.64 -4.07 -6.05
CA GLU A 220 24.95 -2.71 -6.49
C GLU A 220 23.69 -1.83 -6.57
N ARG A 221 23.88 -0.54 -6.34
CA ARG A 221 22.84 0.48 -6.51
C ARG A 221 22.44 0.62 -7.97
N TYR A 222 21.14 0.78 -8.22
CA TYR A 222 20.59 1.07 -9.54
C TYR A 222 20.77 2.54 -9.95
N PHE A 223 20.98 3.43 -8.97
CA PHE A 223 21.20 4.85 -9.19
C PHE A 223 22.51 5.30 -8.51
N PRO A 224 23.68 4.81 -8.97
CA PRO A 224 24.97 5.19 -8.41
C PRO A 224 25.19 6.70 -8.56
N GLY A 225 25.79 7.32 -7.55
CA GLY A 225 26.03 8.77 -7.49
C GLY A 225 24.78 9.63 -7.28
N GLN A 226 23.58 9.05 -7.25
CA GLN A 226 22.37 9.81 -6.94
C GLN A 226 22.18 9.93 -5.43
N THR A 227 21.97 11.18 -5.00
CA THR A 227 21.74 11.59 -3.61
C THR A 227 20.31 12.12 -3.44
N PHE A 228 19.90 12.36 -2.19
CA PHE A 228 18.56 12.82 -1.86
C PHE A 228 18.23 14.15 -2.54
N THR A 229 19.17 15.11 -2.51
CA THR A 229 19.04 16.44 -3.12
C THR A 229 19.52 16.49 -4.58
N GLY A 230 20.39 15.57 -4.99
CA GLY A 230 21.08 15.62 -6.28
C GLY A 230 22.43 16.34 -6.24
N GLU A 231 22.87 16.77 -5.05
CA GLU A 231 24.18 17.35 -4.78
C GLU A 231 25.17 16.28 -4.28
N ASP A 232 26.46 16.61 -4.15
CA ASP A 232 27.52 15.70 -3.68
C ASP A 232 27.42 15.44 -2.15
N GLU A 233 26.35 14.78 -1.73
CA GLU A 233 26.13 14.33 -0.36
C GLU A 233 26.37 12.82 -0.24
N VAL A 234 27.27 12.42 0.67
CA VAL A 234 27.47 11.00 0.96
C VAL A 234 26.31 10.51 1.84
N ALA A 235 25.32 9.88 1.21
CA ALA A 235 24.20 9.25 1.92
C ALA A 235 24.61 7.87 2.45
N GLU A 236 24.59 7.69 3.76
CA GLU A 236 24.83 6.40 4.41
C GLU A 236 23.55 5.54 4.46
N PRO A 237 23.66 4.20 4.28
CA PRO A 237 22.52 3.30 4.40
C PRO A 237 22.06 3.18 5.86
N ASN A 238 20.75 3.11 6.08
CA ASN A 238 20.10 2.89 7.36
C ASN A 238 19.05 1.75 7.26
N PRO A 239 19.50 0.48 7.17
CA PRO A 239 18.61 -0.66 6.95
C PRO A 239 17.66 -0.91 8.12
N ALA A 240 18.02 -0.54 9.36
CA ALA A 240 17.14 -0.68 10.51
C ALA A 240 15.87 0.16 10.35
N ARG A 241 16.01 1.41 9.91
CA ARG A 241 14.88 2.30 9.60
C ARG A 241 14.14 1.86 8.33
N PHE A 242 14.83 1.19 7.40
CA PHE A 242 14.24 0.66 6.18
C PHE A 242 13.25 -0.46 6.45
N ILE A 243 13.63 -1.46 7.25
CA ILE A 243 12.77 -2.62 7.54
C ILE A 243 11.70 -2.28 8.60
N ALA A 244 11.98 -1.28 9.44
CA ALA A 244 11.07 -0.83 10.51
C ALA A 244 10.64 -2.00 11.42
N ILE A 245 11.62 -2.81 11.83
CA ILE A 245 11.49 -3.82 12.89
C ILE A 245 11.81 -3.12 14.21
N ARG A 246 10.89 -3.17 15.17
CA ARG A 246 11.16 -2.79 16.57
C ARG A 246 11.75 -3.95 17.36
#